data_AF-A0A9W7A351-F1
#
_entry.id   AF-A0A9W7A351-F1
#
_cell.length_a   1.000
_cell.length_b   1.000
_cell.length_c   1.000
_cell.angle_alpha   90.00
_cell.angle_beta   90.00
_cell.angle_gamma   90.00
#
_symmetry.space_group_name_H-M   'P 1'
#
loop_
_entity.id
_entity.type
_entity.pdbx_description
1 polymer ?
#
loop_
_entity_poly.entity_id
_entity_poly.type
_entity_poly.pdbx_seq_one_letter_code
_entity_poly.pdbx_strand_id
1 'polypeptide(L)'
;MIITLLVAFGRFVERFGSVFMDQMRGMFTAEKFCLASLPRECQHWFSGLSGILYVLPMFSTSRRMTICGKSMWVAQAVLSCLADYVYVGLAHPVHGIDRHFATMNCLVILAIGAKSRLSYYLLASVVPLGVHLAARIAQQEKNWHLWVFLHGWWHITSTVLIYWFYNEEQVVHEESQKVHEESQKRGKLRKKEGSSQKDRRHTPRAMSTRSRSRGGGRKVVGPRTSPPPTNARTLSRKRRSVK
;
A
#
# COMPACT_ATOMS: atom_id res chain seq x y z
N MET A 1 -19.59 8.93 -23.20
CA MET A 1 -18.43 8.36 -22.48
C MET A 1 -18.68 8.27 -20.97
N ILE A 2 -19.00 9.36 -20.26
CA ILE A 2 -19.22 9.34 -18.80
C ILE A 2 -20.38 8.41 -18.39
N ILE A 3 -21.55 8.50 -19.04
CA ILE A 3 -22.70 7.65 -18.75
C ILE A 3 -22.35 6.16 -18.96
N THR A 4 -21.64 5.83 -20.04
CA THR A 4 -21.19 4.46 -20.33
C THR A 4 -20.27 3.92 -19.23
N LEU A 5 -19.33 4.76 -18.73
CA LEU A 5 -18.44 4.39 -17.64
C LEU A 5 -19.21 4.18 -16.33
N LEU A 6 -20.20 5.02 -16.03
CA LEU A 6 -21.03 4.87 -14.84
C LEU A 6 -21.90 3.61 -14.89
N VAL A 7 -22.48 3.29 -16.05
CA VAL A 7 -23.25 2.04 -16.23
C VAL A 7 -22.34 0.81 -16.13
N ALA A 8 -21.15 0.85 -16.72
CA ALA A 8 -20.17 -0.22 -16.61
C ALA A 8 -19.72 -0.41 -15.16
N PHE A 9 -19.47 0.68 -14.43
CA PHE A 9 -19.11 0.66 -13.02
C PHE A 9 -20.26 0.10 -12.16
N GLY A 10 -21.49 0.52 -12.38
CA GLY A 10 -22.66 -0.01 -11.67
C GLY A 10 -22.81 -1.52 -11.84
N ARG A 11 -22.69 -2.03 -13.07
CA ARG A 11 -22.70 -3.48 -13.36
C ARG A 11 -21.53 -4.22 -12.73
N PHE A 12 -20.35 -3.60 -12.69
CA PHE A 12 -19.18 -4.15 -12.01
C PHE A 12 -19.44 -4.30 -10.52
N VAL A 13 -19.95 -3.25 -9.85
CA VAL A 13 -20.26 -3.27 -8.42
C VAL A 13 -21.33 -4.32 -8.09
N GLU A 14 -22.39 -4.41 -8.90
CA GLU A 14 -23.44 -5.41 -8.72
C GLU A 14 -22.90 -6.84 -8.83
N ARG A 15 -22.15 -7.14 -9.90
CA ARG A 15 -21.53 -8.46 -10.10
C ARG A 15 -20.52 -8.79 -9.02
N PHE A 16 -19.68 -7.82 -8.65
CA PHE A 16 -18.71 -7.98 -7.58
C PHE A 16 -19.40 -8.26 -6.25
N GLY A 17 -20.45 -7.50 -5.91
CA GLY A 17 -21.25 -7.70 -4.71
C GLY A 17 -21.88 -9.09 -4.66
N SER A 18 -22.47 -9.56 -5.75
CA SER A 18 -23.01 -10.93 -5.83
C SER A 18 -21.92 -11.98 -5.63
N VAL A 19 -20.79 -11.86 -6.33
CA VAL A 19 -19.67 -12.82 -6.23
C VAL A 19 -19.09 -12.84 -4.81
N PHE A 20 -18.92 -11.66 -4.20
CA PHE A 20 -18.42 -11.53 -2.84
C PHE A 20 -19.40 -12.14 -1.83
N MET A 21 -20.70 -11.85 -1.95
CA MET A 21 -21.72 -12.42 -1.08
C MET A 21 -21.86 -13.93 -1.27
N ASP A 22 -21.70 -14.44 -2.49
CA ASP A 22 -21.68 -15.88 -2.76
C ASP A 22 -20.45 -16.56 -2.16
N GLN A 23 -19.29 -15.92 -2.18
CA GLN A 23 -18.10 -16.42 -1.49
C GLN A 23 -18.30 -16.42 0.02
N MET A 24 -18.76 -15.31 0.59
CA MET A 24 -19.06 -15.22 2.02
C MET A 24 -20.10 -16.24 2.43
N ARG A 25 -21.19 -16.39 1.69
CA ARG A 25 -22.21 -17.42 1.95
C ARG A 25 -21.61 -18.82 1.83
N GLY A 26 -20.84 -19.07 0.77
CA GLY A 26 -20.09 -20.30 0.58
C GLY A 26 -19.14 -20.62 1.73
N MET A 27 -18.61 -19.59 2.40
CA MET A 27 -17.76 -19.74 3.59
C MET A 27 -18.53 -20.15 4.85
N PHE A 28 -19.80 -19.77 4.98
CA PHE A 28 -20.62 -20.07 6.17
C PHE A 28 -21.50 -21.32 6.02
N THR A 29 -21.74 -21.80 4.80
CA THR A 29 -22.48 -23.04 4.57
C THR A 29 -21.53 -24.22 4.37
N ALA A 30 -21.43 -25.09 5.38
CA ALA A 30 -20.52 -26.24 5.40
C ALA A 30 -20.63 -27.15 4.16
N GLU A 31 -21.84 -27.32 3.59
CA GLU A 31 -22.04 -28.11 2.36
C GLU A 31 -21.30 -27.51 1.15
N LYS A 32 -21.36 -26.19 0.95
CA LYS A 32 -20.70 -25.53 -0.20
C LYS A 32 -19.20 -25.31 0.00
N PHE A 33 -18.73 -25.41 1.24
CA PHE A 33 -17.31 -25.30 1.61
C PHE A 33 -16.50 -26.47 1.05
N CYS A 34 -17.11 -27.66 0.99
CA CYS A 34 -16.52 -28.88 0.48
C CYS A 34 -16.89 -29.14 -0.99
N LEU A 35 -18.06 -28.72 -1.49
CA LEU A 35 -18.62 -29.16 -2.79
C LEU A 35 -18.13 -28.40 -4.04
N ALA A 36 -16.92 -27.84 -4.05
CA ALA A 36 -16.36 -27.25 -5.26
C ALA A 36 -15.82 -28.34 -6.22
N SER A 37 -16.69 -29.11 -6.87
CA SER A 37 -16.26 -30.04 -7.91
C SER A 37 -16.00 -29.29 -9.22
N LEU A 38 -14.90 -28.52 -9.27
CA LEU A 38 -14.28 -28.19 -10.55
C LEU A 38 -14.05 -29.49 -11.33
N PRO A 39 -14.16 -29.55 -12.66
CA PRO A 39 -13.81 -30.77 -13.37
C PRO A 39 -12.33 -31.11 -13.13
N ARG A 40 -11.95 -32.39 -13.21
CA ARG A 40 -10.54 -32.80 -13.10
C ARG A 40 -9.64 -32.13 -14.13
N GLU A 41 -10.20 -31.68 -15.25
CA GLU A 41 -9.49 -30.89 -16.28
C GLU A 41 -8.90 -29.58 -15.75
N CYS A 42 -9.42 -29.05 -14.63
CA CYS A 42 -8.86 -27.90 -13.93
C CYS A 42 -7.57 -28.22 -13.16
N GLN A 43 -7.23 -29.51 -12.99
CA GLN A 43 -6.03 -29.95 -12.29
C GLN A 43 -4.82 -29.71 -13.19
N HIS A 44 -4.21 -28.54 -13.04
CA HIS A 44 -3.11 -28.10 -13.90
C HIS A 44 -1.98 -27.50 -13.07
N TRP A 45 -0.73 -27.73 -13.48
CA TRP A 45 0.45 -27.24 -12.75
C TRP A 45 0.45 -25.72 -12.58
N PHE A 46 -0.02 -24.99 -13.59
CA PHE A 46 -0.07 -23.53 -13.51
C PHE A 46 -1.03 -23.01 -12.44
N SER A 47 -2.28 -23.47 -12.41
CA SER A 47 -3.26 -23.06 -11.39
C SER A 47 -2.87 -23.57 -10.01
N GLY A 48 -2.40 -24.81 -9.92
CA GLY A 48 -2.03 -25.46 -8.66
C GLY A 48 -0.74 -24.94 -8.04
N LEU A 49 0.37 -24.96 -8.79
CA LEU A 49 1.69 -24.59 -8.25
C LEU A 49 1.88 -23.08 -8.14
N SER A 50 1.10 -22.26 -8.83
CA SER A 50 1.15 -20.80 -8.61
C SER A 50 0.76 -20.41 -7.18
N GLY A 51 0.03 -21.27 -6.45
CA GLY A 51 -0.24 -21.11 -5.02
C GLY A 51 1.04 -21.05 -4.16
N ILE A 52 2.15 -21.66 -4.60
CA ILE A 52 3.43 -21.59 -3.88
C ILE A 52 3.94 -20.15 -3.75
N LEU A 53 3.52 -19.26 -4.64
CA LEU A 53 3.93 -17.86 -4.61
C LEU A 53 3.42 -17.17 -3.35
N TYR A 54 2.35 -17.63 -2.70
CA TYR A 54 1.89 -17.08 -1.42
C TYR A 54 2.95 -17.17 -0.31
N VAL A 55 4.05 -17.89 -0.50
CA VAL A 55 5.24 -17.84 0.38
C VAL A 55 5.97 -16.50 0.27
N LEU A 56 5.97 -15.83 -0.89
CA LEU A 56 6.76 -14.63 -1.18
C LEU A 56 6.67 -13.52 -0.11
N PRO A 57 5.49 -13.17 0.44
CA PRO A 57 5.37 -12.19 1.50
C PRO A 57 6.24 -12.50 2.72
N MET A 58 6.53 -13.77 3.05
CA MET A 58 7.37 -14.13 4.19
C MET A 58 8.79 -13.51 4.13
N PHE A 59 9.28 -13.25 2.91
CA PHE A 59 10.59 -12.65 2.65
C PHE A 59 10.59 -11.13 2.71
N SER A 60 9.44 -10.49 2.92
CA SER A 60 9.40 -9.06 3.17
C SER A 60 10.18 -8.72 4.45
N THR A 61 10.95 -7.64 4.38
CA THR A 61 11.72 -7.09 5.50
C THR A 61 10.86 -6.22 6.43
N SER A 62 9.57 -6.07 6.10
CA SER A 62 8.65 -5.19 6.81
C SER A 62 8.48 -5.59 8.27
N ARG A 63 8.78 -4.66 9.18
CA ARG A 63 8.59 -4.87 10.63
C ARG A 63 7.13 -5.10 11.03
N ARG A 64 6.18 -4.73 10.16
CA ARG A 64 4.74 -4.97 10.38
C ARG A 64 4.33 -6.42 10.14
N MET A 65 5.12 -7.17 9.39
CA MET A 65 4.88 -8.58 9.16
C MET A 65 5.45 -9.40 10.33
N THR A 66 4.59 -9.68 11.29
CA THR A 66 4.93 -10.51 12.46
C THR A 66 5.26 -11.94 12.03
N ILE A 67 5.92 -12.70 12.91
CA ILE A 67 6.19 -14.14 12.70
C ILE A 67 4.88 -14.89 12.41
N CYS A 68 3.81 -14.57 13.17
CA CYS A 68 2.48 -15.13 12.94
C CYS A 68 1.97 -14.82 11.51
N GLY A 69 2.07 -13.57 11.06
CA GLY A 69 1.70 -13.18 9.71
C GLY A 69 2.48 -13.95 8.63
N LYS A 70 3.80 -14.12 8.83
CA LYS A 70 4.63 -14.92 7.92
C LYS A 70 4.16 -16.39 7.86
N SER A 71 3.87 -16.99 9.01
CA SER A 71 3.34 -18.36 9.08
C SER A 71 1.98 -18.50 8.41
N MET A 72 1.11 -17.49 8.49
CA MET A 72 -0.18 -17.49 7.79
C MET A 72 -0.01 -17.50 6.27
N TRP A 73 0.95 -16.74 5.72
CA TRP A 73 1.26 -16.76 4.29
C TRP A 73 1.81 -18.11 3.81
N VAL A 74 2.69 -18.72 4.61
CA VAL A 74 3.18 -20.08 4.33
C VAL A 74 2.03 -21.09 4.38
N ALA A 75 1.15 -21.01 5.38
CA ALA A 75 -0.02 -21.87 5.47
C ALA A 75 -0.95 -21.69 4.25
N GLN A 76 -1.16 -20.45 3.80
CA GLN A 76 -1.94 -20.17 2.60
C GLN A 76 -1.32 -20.82 1.35
N ALA A 77 0.00 -20.77 1.20
CA ALA A 77 0.66 -21.41 0.07
C ALA A 77 0.43 -22.94 0.05
N VAL A 78 0.53 -23.59 1.20
CA VAL A 78 0.27 -25.03 1.33
C VAL A 78 -1.20 -25.33 1.03
N LEU A 79 -2.13 -24.58 1.62
CA LEU A 79 -3.57 -24.77 1.43
C LEU A 79 -3.99 -24.55 -0.02
N SER A 80 -3.47 -23.51 -0.68
CA SER A 80 -3.76 -23.22 -2.09
C SER A 80 -3.23 -24.32 -3.00
N CYS A 81 -2.00 -24.81 -2.80
CA CYS A 81 -1.48 -25.96 -3.56
C CYS A 81 -2.33 -27.22 -3.33
N LEU A 82 -2.74 -27.50 -2.09
CA LEU A 82 -3.59 -28.65 -1.81
C LEU A 82 -4.98 -28.50 -2.45
N ALA A 83 -5.60 -27.32 -2.37
CA ALA A 83 -6.91 -27.03 -2.97
C ALA A 83 -6.85 -27.12 -4.50
N ASP A 84 -5.92 -26.41 -5.13
CA ASP A 84 -5.89 -26.16 -6.57
C ASP A 84 -5.03 -27.16 -7.37
N TYR A 85 -4.33 -28.09 -6.70
CA TYR A 85 -3.58 -29.16 -7.36
C TYR A 85 -3.98 -30.56 -6.91
N VAL A 86 -4.08 -30.80 -5.60
CA VAL A 86 -4.28 -32.16 -5.06
C VAL A 86 -5.75 -32.54 -5.01
N TYR A 87 -6.59 -31.65 -4.51
CA TYR A 87 -8.01 -31.90 -4.27
C TYR A 87 -8.94 -31.30 -5.34
N VAL A 88 -8.40 -30.82 -6.46
CA VAL A 88 -9.22 -30.33 -7.57
C VAL A 88 -10.17 -31.42 -8.06
N GLY A 89 -11.44 -31.06 -8.18
CA GLY A 89 -12.52 -31.96 -8.58
C GLY A 89 -12.91 -33.01 -7.57
N LEU A 90 -12.43 -32.88 -6.34
CA LEU A 90 -12.88 -33.64 -5.19
C LEU A 90 -13.54 -32.70 -4.19
N ALA A 91 -14.57 -33.22 -3.51
CA ALA A 91 -15.17 -32.48 -2.42
C ALA A 91 -14.29 -32.60 -1.16
N HIS A 92 -13.60 -31.52 -0.76
CA HIS A 92 -12.64 -31.55 0.34
C HIS A 92 -12.65 -30.25 1.17
N PRO A 93 -12.55 -30.31 2.51
CA PRO A 93 -12.60 -29.12 3.37
C PRO A 93 -11.51 -28.08 3.08
N VAL A 94 -10.35 -28.53 2.58
CA VAL A 94 -9.22 -27.66 2.23
C VAL A 94 -9.63 -26.54 1.26
N HIS A 95 -10.56 -26.79 0.33
CA HIS A 95 -11.05 -25.78 -0.60
C HIS A 95 -11.62 -24.56 0.10
N GLY A 96 -12.43 -24.77 1.13
CA GLY A 96 -13.01 -23.66 1.84
C GLY A 96 -12.04 -23.00 2.81
N ILE A 97 -11.12 -23.76 3.44
CA ILE A 97 -10.08 -23.18 4.29
C ILE A 97 -9.17 -22.26 3.47
N ASP A 98 -8.72 -22.71 2.30
CA ASP A 98 -7.96 -21.90 1.34
C ASP A 98 -8.73 -20.63 0.94
N ARG A 99 -10.01 -20.77 0.53
CA ARG A 99 -10.85 -19.61 0.17
C ARG A 99 -11.04 -18.63 1.33
N HIS A 100 -11.15 -19.12 2.56
CA HIS A 100 -11.26 -18.28 3.74
C HIS A 100 -10.00 -17.44 3.92
N PHE A 101 -8.83 -18.07 3.87
CA PHE A 101 -7.56 -17.36 3.95
C PHE A 101 -7.37 -16.39 2.79
N ALA A 102 -7.69 -16.79 1.55
CA ALA A 102 -7.63 -15.90 0.38
C ALA A 102 -8.54 -14.67 0.54
N THR A 103 -9.74 -14.84 1.10
CA THR A 103 -10.67 -13.74 1.40
C THR A 103 -10.09 -12.80 2.46
N MET A 104 -9.54 -13.35 3.55
CA MET A 104 -8.89 -12.55 4.59
C MET A 104 -7.67 -11.79 4.04
N ASN A 105 -6.87 -12.42 3.18
CA ASN A 105 -5.75 -11.79 2.49
C ASN A 105 -6.21 -10.63 1.59
N CYS A 106 -7.32 -10.81 0.86
CA CYS A 106 -7.92 -9.74 0.08
C CYS A 106 -8.35 -8.55 0.97
N LEU A 107 -8.98 -8.82 2.12
CA LEU A 107 -9.35 -7.78 3.08
C LEU A 107 -8.12 -7.06 3.64
N VAL A 108 -7.02 -7.79 3.90
CA VAL A 108 -5.74 -7.20 4.32
C VAL A 108 -5.17 -6.28 3.25
N ILE A 109 -5.15 -6.71 1.98
CA ILE A 109 -4.71 -5.87 0.84
C ILE A 109 -5.53 -4.57 0.79
N LEU A 110 -6.86 -4.67 0.89
CA LEU A 110 -7.75 -3.50 0.89
C LEU A 110 -7.53 -2.61 2.11
N ALA A 111 -7.34 -3.19 3.30
CA ALA A 111 -7.09 -2.44 4.52
C ALA A 111 -5.74 -1.69 4.49
N ILE A 112 -4.68 -2.33 3.96
CA ILE A 112 -3.37 -1.68 3.76
C ILE A 112 -3.50 -0.58 2.71
N GLY A 113 -4.15 -0.87 1.58
CA GLY A 113 -4.42 0.11 0.52
C GLY A 113 -5.20 1.33 1.02
N ALA A 114 -6.25 1.13 1.82
CA ALA A 114 -7.07 2.21 2.38
C ALA A 114 -6.33 3.05 3.45
N LYS A 115 -5.43 2.44 4.22
CA LYS A 115 -4.60 3.16 5.21
C LYS A 115 -3.43 3.89 4.59
N SER A 116 -2.98 3.45 3.42
CA SER A 116 -1.91 4.10 2.68
C SER A 116 -2.38 5.48 2.20
N ARG A 117 -1.51 6.49 2.26
CA ARG A 117 -1.80 7.84 1.74
C ARG A 117 -1.76 7.92 0.21
N LEU A 118 -1.61 6.79 -0.46
CA LEU A 118 -1.22 6.71 -1.85
C LEU A 118 -2.34 6.04 -2.64
N SER A 119 -3.13 6.89 -3.31
CA SER A 119 -4.30 6.49 -4.11
C SER A 119 -3.99 5.44 -5.18
N TYR A 120 -2.72 5.33 -5.62
CA TYR A 120 -2.30 4.31 -6.57
C TYR A 120 -2.37 2.88 -6.02
N TYR A 121 -2.31 2.68 -4.70
CA TYR A 121 -2.44 1.34 -4.12
C TYR A 121 -3.86 0.80 -4.25
N LEU A 122 -4.85 1.66 -4.04
CA LEU A 122 -6.26 1.31 -4.28
C LEU A 122 -6.46 0.91 -5.75
N LEU A 123 -5.85 1.65 -6.69
CA LEU A 123 -5.90 1.32 -8.12
C LEU A 123 -5.20 -0.01 -8.41
N ALA A 124 -4.06 -0.27 -7.79
CA ALA A 124 -3.33 -1.53 -7.97
C ALA A 124 -4.11 -2.74 -7.42
N SER A 125 -4.90 -2.57 -6.36
CA SER A 125 -5.81 -3.61 -5.84
C SER A 125 -6.94 -3.99 -6.79
N VAL A 126 -7.27 -3.14 -7.78
CA VAL A 126 -8.28 -3.46 -8.81
C VAL A 126 -7.81 -4.62 -9.71
N VAL A 127 -6.49 -4.76 -9.92
CA VAL A 127 -5.92 -5.78 -10.82
C VAL A 127 -6.25 -7.20 -10.34
N PRO A 128 -5.86 -7.66 -9.13
CA PRO A 128 -6.18 -9.01 -8.68
C PRO A 128 -7.69 -9.26 -8.56
N LEU A 129 -8.48 -8.23 -8.20
CA LEU A 129 -9.95 -8.35 -8.17
C LEU A 129 -10.54 -8.55 -9.57
N GLY A 130 -10.05 -7.82 -10.56
CA GLY A 130 -10.47 -7.95 -11.96
C GLY A 130 -10.12 -9.32 -12.52
N VAL A 131 -8.91 -9.82 -12.25
CA VAL A 131 -8.48 -11.16 -12.66
C VAL A 131 -9.33 -12.24 -11.98
N HIS A 132 -9.62 -12.09 -10.68
CA HIS A 132 -10.49 -13.00 -9.94
C HIS A 132 -11.91 -13.03 -10.53
N LEU A 133 -12.51 -11.86 -10.81
CA LEU A 133 -13.83 -11.76 -11.41
C LEU A 133 -13.85 -12.41 -12.81
N ALA A 134 -12.82 -12.17 -13.62
CA ALA A 134 -12.70 -12.79 -14.94
C ALA A 134 -12.58 -14.32 -14.84
N ALA A 135 -11.82 -14.84 -13.86
CA ALA A 135 -11.74 -16.29 -13.60
C ALA A 135 -13.12 -16.85 -13.25
N ARG A 136 -13.90 -16.16 -12.40
CA ARG A 136 -15.27 -16.57 -12.05
C ARG A 136 -16.22 -16.57 -13.24
N ILE A 137 -16.12 -15.59 -14.14
CA ILE A 137 -16.90 -15.57 -15.38
C ILE A 137 -16.53 -16.78 -16.25
N ALA A 138 -15.23 -17.04 -16.45
CA ALA A 138 -14.76 -18.21 -17.20
C ALA A 138 -15.26 -19.54 -16.59
N GLN A 139 -15.34 -19.62 -15.25
CA GLN A 139 -15.92 -20.76 -14.56
C GLN A 139 -17.42 -20.94 -14.87
N GLN A 140 -18.19 -19.86 -14.86
CA GLN A 140 -19.63 -19.89 -15.18
C GLN A 140 -19.89 -20.27 -16.64
N GLU A 141 -19.04 -19.81 -17.55
CA GLU A 141 -19.05 -20.15 -18.98
C GLU A 141 -18.47 -21.56 -19.25
N LYS A 142 -17.99 -22.27 -18.22
CA LYS A 142 -17.32 -23.57 -18.33
C LYS A 142 -16.09 -23.56 -19.25
N ASN A 143 -15.44 -22.40 -19.39
CA ASN A 143 -14.17 -22.27 -20.10
C ASN A 143 -13.00 -22.57 -19.15
N TRP A 144 -12.72 -23.87 -18.97
CA TRP A 144 -11.77 -24.35 -17.96
C TRP A 144 -10.32 -23.92 -18.24
N HIS A 145 -9.91 -23.84 -19.51
CA HIS A 145 -8.57 -23.34 -19.88
C HIS A 145 -8.37 -21.89 -19.46
N LEU A 146 -9.35 -21.02 -19.76
CA LEU A 146 -9.30 -19.63 -19.37
C LEU A 146 -9.39 -19.48 -17.84
N TRP A 147 -10.19 -20.31 -17.17
CA TRP A 147 -10.23 -20.37 -15.71
C TRP A 147 -8.85 -20.70 -15.12
N VAL A 148 -8.18 -21.76 -15.58
CA VAL A 148 -6.84 -22.16 -15.10
C VAL A 148 -5.84 -21.02 -15.25
N PHE A 149 -5.86 -20.37 -16.42
CA PHE A 149 -4.97 -19.24 -16.71
C PHE A 149 -5.26 -18.05 -15.79
N LEU A 150 -6.51 -17.60 -15.71
CA LEU A 150 -6.87 -16.44 -14.88
C LEU A 150 -6.71 -16.72 -13.39
N HIS A 151 -7.01 -17.94 -12.92
CA HIS A 151 -6.82 -18.35 -11.53
C HIS A 151 -5.35 -18.32 -11.13
N GLY A 152 -4.43 -18.84 -11.97
CA GLY A 152 -3.00 -18.72 -11.72
C GLY A 152 -2.50 -17.26 -11.73
N TRP A 153 -3.02 -16.42 -12.63
CA TRP A 153 -2.73 -14.99 -12.61
C TRP A 153 -3.27 -14.27 -11.38
N TRP A 154 -4.40 -14.72 -10.84
CA TRP A 154 -4.92 -14.19 -9.59
C TRP A 154 -3.96 -14.47 -8.42
N HIS A 155 -3.39 -15.68 -8.34
CA HIS A 155 -2.34 -15.99 -7.35
C HIS A 155 -1.11 -15.09 -7.52
N ILE A 156 -0.60 -14.97 -8.75
CA ILE A 156 0.59 -14.18 -9.05
C ILE A 156 0.37 -12.71 -8.70
N THR A 157 -0.68 -12.10 -9.25
CA THR A 157 -0.93 -10.66 -9.10
C THR A 157 -1.25 -10.27 -7.66
N SER A 158 -2.07 -11.05 -6.96
CA SER A 158 -2.38 -10.80 -5.54
C SER A 158 -1.13 -10.89 -4.66
N THR A 159 -0.30 -11.91 -4.88
CA THR A 159 0.95 -12.14 -4.13
C THR A 159 1.99 -11.04 -4.36
N VAL A 160 2.25 -10.70 -5.62
CA VAL A 160 3.22 -9.64 -5.96
C VAL A 160 2.78 -8.31 -5.36
N LEU A 161 1.48 -8.02 -5.44
CA LEU A 161 0.92 -6.79 -4.88
C LEU A 161 1.10 -6.71 -3.37
N ILE A 162 0.77 -7.77 -2.62
CA ILE A 162 0.90 -7.74 -1.16
C ILE A 162 2.36 -7.70 -0.73
N TYR A 163 3.26 -8.42 -1.41
CA TYR A 163 4.70 -8.33 -1.15
C TYR A 163 5.19 -6.90 -1.35
N TRP A 164 4.80 -6.25 -2.45
CA TRP A 164 5.16 -4.87 -2.72
C TRP A 164 4.62 -3.92 -1.64
N PHE A 165 3.36 -4.08 -1.22
CA PHE A 165 2.75 -3.24 -0.18
C PHE A 165 3.51 -3.29 1.15
N TYR A 166 3.89 -4.50 1.60
CA TYR A 166 4.65 -4.64 2.84
C TYR A 166 6.01 -3.95 2.78
N ASN A 167 6.71 -4.03 1.64
CA ASN A 167 8.04 -3.43 1.49
C ASN A 167 7.98 -1.90 1.35
N GLU A 168 7.04 -1.36 0.60
CA GLU A 168 6.90 0.10 0.49
C GLU A 168 6.47 0.76 1.80
N GLU A 169 5.55 0.14 2.54
CA GLU A 169 5.11 0.70 3.82
C GLU A 169 6.27 0.76 4.83
N GLN A 170 7.23 -0.16 4.74
CA GLN A 170 8.46 -0.10 5.52
C GLN A 170 9.29 1.14 5.16
N VAL A 171 9.50 1.42 3.87
CA VAL A 171 10.28 2.58 3.40
C VAL A 171 9.65 3.88 3.93
N VAL A 172 8.33 4.03 3.78
CA VAL A 172 7.60 5.23 4.25
C VAL A 172 7.72 5.40 5.77
N HIS A 173 7.68 4.30 6.53
CA HIS A 173 7.82 4.36 7.99
C HIS A 173 9.23 4.74 8.42
N GLU A 174 10.27 4.17 7.78
CA GLU A 174 11.66 4.49 8.07
C GLU A 174 12.02 5.94 7.73
N GLU A 175 11.52 6.47 6.61
CA GLU A 175 11.68 7.89 6.26
C GLU A 175 10.99 8.80 7.28
N SER A 176 9.76 8.45 7.69
CA SER A 176 9.01 9.22 8.69
C SER A 176 9.73 9.26 10.04
N GLN A 177 10.32 8.15 10.46
CA GLN A 177 11.13 8.08 11.69
C GLN A 177 12.38 8.93 11.59
N LYS A 178 13.13 8.85 10.48
CA LYS A 178 14.33 9.67 10.25
C LYS A 178 14.01 11.17 10.30
N VAL A 179 12.93 11.61 9.64
CA VAL A 179 12.49 13.01 9.66
C VAL A 179 12.12 13.46 11.08
N HIS A 180 11.45 12.60 11.85
CA HIS A 180 11.10 12.91 13.24
C HIS A 180 12.34 13.04 14.13
N GLU A 181 13.29 12.11 14.02
CA GLU A 181 14.55 12.15 14.76
C GLU A 181 15.39 13.39 14.41
N GLU A 182 15.49 13.76 13.14
CA GLU A 182 16.18 14.97 12.70
C GLU A 182 15.51 16.24 13.25
N SER A 183 14.18 16.29 13.22
CA SER A 183 13.41 17.41 13.79
C SER A 183 13.67 17.55 15.29
N GLN A 184 13.69 16.43 16.04
CA GLN A 184 14.04 16.43 17.46
C GLN A 184 15.49 16.90 17.70
N LYS A 185 16.46 16.43 16.91
CA LYS A 185 17.87 16.84 17.02
C LYS A 185 18.03 18.35 16.76
N ARG A 186 17.37 18.89 15.72
CA ARG A 186 17.36 20.34 15.43
C ARG A 186 16.72 21.15 16.55
N GLY A 187 15.63 20.66 17.13
CA GLY A 187 14.97 21.29 18.27
C GLY A 187 15.88 21.38 19.51
N LYS A 188 16.64 20.32 19.80
CA LYS A 188 17.62 20.30 20.91
C LYS A 188 18.78 21.26 20.67
N LEU A 189 19.34 21.32 19.45
CA LEU A 189 20.42 22.24 19.10
C LEU A 189 19.99 23.71 19.26
N ARG A 190 18.81 24.08 18.76
CA ARG A 190 18.25 25.44 18.93
C ARG A 190 18.07 25.84 20.40
N LYS A 191 17.64 24.92 21.26
CA LYS A 191 17.53 25.19 22.71
C LYS A 191 18.89 25.46 23.35
N LYS A 192 19.94 24.75 22.92
CA LYS A 192 21.31 24.92 23.42
C LYS A 192 21.93 26.27 22.99
N GLU A 193 21.66 26.71 21.77
CA GLU A 193 22.08 28.05 21.29
C GLU A 193 21.35 29.17 22.04
N GLY A 194 20.03 29.03 22.26
CA GLY A 194 19.23 30.00 22.99
C GLY A 194 19.60 30.14 24.48
N SER A 195 20.00 29.05 25.14
CA SER A 195 20.47 29.12 26.55
C SER A 195 21.85 29.78 26.65
N SER A 196 22.77 29.50 25.72
CA SER A 196 24.11 30.09 25.73
C SER A 196 24.11 31.61 25.45
N GLN A 197 23.10 32.11 24.74
CA GLN A 197 22.95 33.55 24.51
C GLN A 197 22.37 34.31 25.72
N LYS A 198 21.68 33.62 26.64
CA LYS A 198 21.11 34.24 27.86
C LYS A 198 22.18 34.54 28.90
N ASP A 199 23.24 33.73 28.98
CA ASP A 199 24.36 33.94 29.91
C ASP A 199 25.35 35.03 29.45
N ARG A 200 25.36 35.41 28.17
CA ARG A 200 26.21 36.51 27.67
C ARG A 200 25.69 37.91 28.02
N ARG A 201 24.52 38.06 28.66
CA ARG A 201 24.00 39.38 29.09
C ARG A 201 24.56 39.88 30.43
N HIS A 202 25.43 39.14 31.09
CA HIS A 202 26.15 39.58 32.30
C HIS A 202 27.64 39.84 32.07
N THR A 203 28.05 40.28 30.88
CA THR A 203 29.34 40.98 30.77
C THR A 203 29.13 42.45 31.16
N PRO A 204 29.80 42.96 32.22
CA PRO A 204 29.70 44.35 32.61
C PRO A 204 30.12 45.23 31.43
N ARG A 205 29.22 46.12 31.05
CA ARG A 205 29.37 47.07 29.96
C ARG A 205 30.50 48.03 30.33
N ALA A 206 31.70 47.83 29.78
CA ALA A 206 32.77 48.81 29.88
C ALA A 206 32.27 50.15 29.36
N MET A 207 32.34 51.19 30.20
CA MET A 207 31.98 52.56 29.88
C MET A 207 32.88 53.08 28.75
N SER A 208 32.39 52.98 27.51
CA SER A 208 32.93 53.73 26.38
C SER A 208 32.33 55.13 26.42
N THR A 209 33.08 56.09 26.96
CA THR A 209 32.86 57.53 26.83
C THR A 209 32.93 57.92 25.36
N ARG A 210 31.79 58.01 24.67
CA ARG A 210 31.71 58.61 23.34
C ARG A 210 30.89 59.89 23.39
N SER A 211 31.60 60.96 23.12
CA SER A 211 31.20 62.35 23.07
C SER A 211 29.99 62.60 22.17
N ARG A 212 29.05 63.37 22.71
CA ARG A 212 27.96 64.03 22.00
C ARG A 212 28.53 64.97 20.94
N SER A 213 28.14 64.80 19.68
CA SER A 213 28.01 65.94 18.77
C SER A 213 26.57 66.02 18.27
N ARG A 214 26.01 67.21 18.43
CA ARG A 214 24.66 67.61 18.01
C ARG A 214 24.68 67.90 16.51
N GLY A 215 23.64 67.43 15.82
CA GLY A 215 23.21 67.86 14.49
C GLY A 215 22.08 66.91 14.10
N GLY A 216 20.80 67.26 14.13
CA GLY A 216 20.21 68.48 13.59
C GLY A 216 19.79 68.17 12.16
N GLY A 217 18.51 67.86 11.92
CA GLY A 217 17.93 68.00 10.58
C GLY A 217 17.02 66.88 10.08
N ARG A 218 15.74 67.25 9.97
CA ARG A 218 14.77 66.91 8.90
C ARG A 218 14.08 65.54 8.86
N LYS A 219 12.77 65.62 9.14
CA LYS A 219 11.65 64.89 8.51
C LYS A 219 11.86 64.65 7.01
N VAL A 220 11.62 63.42 6.55
CA VAL A 220 10.89 63.14 5.30
C VAL A 220 10.02 61.89 5.51
N VAL A 221 8.72 62.09 5.32
CA VAL A 221 7.67 61.06 5.21
C VAL A 221 7.75 60.47 3.80
N GLY A 222 7.66 59.14 3.68
CA GLY A 222 7.44 58.49 2.39
C GLY A 222 6.93 57.05 2.58
N PRO A 223 5.73 56.70 2.07
CA PRO A 223 5.29 55.32 2.03
C PRO A 223 5.80 54.69 0.73
N ARG A 224 6.65 53.66 0.84
CA ARG A 224 6.91 52.72 -0.26
C ARG A 224 6.69 51.30 0.22
N THR A 225 5.43 50.88 0.15
CA THR A 225 5.04 49.48 0.06
C THR A 225 5.65 48.89 -1.22
N SER A 226 6.70 48.09 -1.05
CA SER A 226 7.21 47.20 -2.09
C SER A 226 6.83 45.78 -1.67
N PRO A 227 6.12 44.99 -2.48
CA PRO A 227 5.87 43.60 -2.17
C PRO A 227 7.19 42.80 -2.24
N PRO A 228 7.34 41.74 -1.43
CA PRO A 228 8.55 40.93 -1.43
C PRO A 228 8.70 40.14 -2.75
N PRO A 229 9.94 39.95 -3.24
CA PRO A 229 10.18 39.15 -4.43
C PRO A 229 9.80 37.69 -4.16
N THR A 230 8.95 37.17 -5.03
CA THR A 230 8.58 35.75 -5.11
C THR A 230 9.83 34.98 -5.51
N ASN A 231 10.38 34.19 -4.58
CA ASN A 231 11.44 33.24 -4.87
C ASN A 231 10.89 32.15 -5.81
N ALA A 232 10.99 32.39 -7.12
CA ALA A 232 10.81 31.38 -8.14
C ALA A 232 11.95 30.37 -8.02
N ARG A 233 11.68 29.29 -7.28
CA ARG A 233 12.58 28.15 -7.13
C ARG A 233 12.49 27.32 -8.42
N THR A 234 13.35 27.65 -9.38
CA THR A 234 13.54 26.90 -10.62
C THR A 234 14.09 25.51 -10.29
N LEU A 235 13.21 24.50 -10.27
CA LEU A 235 13.61 23.10 -10.22
C LEU A 235 14.15 22.69 -11.60
N SER A 236 15.47 22.72 -11.76
CA SER A 236 16.13 22.12 -12.94
C SER A 236 15.99 20.60 -12.87
N ARG A 237 15.09 20.05 -13.70
CA ARG A 237 14.86 18.62 -13.88
C ARG A 237 16.03 18.03 -14.68
N LYS A 238 17.03 17.48 -13.98
CA LYS A 238 18.13 16.73 -14.60
C LYS A 238 17.60 15.37 -15.09
N ARG A 239 17.21 15.30 -16.37
CA ARG A 239 16.97 14.03 -17.08
C ARG A 239 18.29 13.29 -17.19
N ARG A 240 18.47 12.21 -16.43
CA ARG A 240 19.45 11.18 -16.77
C ARG A 240 18.84 10.27 -17.82
N SER A 241 19.36 10.40 -19.04
CA SER A 241 19.32 9.38 -20.09
C SER A 241 20.13 8.17 -19.58
N VAL A 242 19.48 7.02 -19.44
CA VAL A 242 20.15 5.73 -19.33
C VAL A 242 20.05 5.09 -20.71
N LYS A 243 21.21 4.73 -21.25
CA LYS A 243 21.37 3.88 -22.44
C LYS A 243 21.08 2.43 -22.05
#